data_AF-A0A8H7GDJ0-F1
#
_entry.id   AF-A0A8H7GDJ0-F1
#
_cell.length_a   1.000
_cell.length_b   1.000
_cell.length_c   1.000
_cell.angle_alpha   90.00
_cell.angle_beta   90.00
_cell.angle_gamma   90.00
#
_symmetry.space_group_name_H-M   'P 1'
#
loop_
_entity.id
_entity.type
_entity.pdbx_description
1 polymer ?
#
loop_
_entity_poly.entity_id
_entity_poly.type
_entity_poly.pdbx_seq_one_letter_code
_entity_poly.pdbx_strand_id
1 'polypeptide(L)'
;MPKTIETVIVDLPVPGQLLGPDNVITVEKFTIICFKSAGVVKVSYHLPNGAQSIQLINGSMFTSHTKHKRGDMTGSRLKKSVSKRIVAQFGERQARTTYASNKTAEHLAQPLDDEQVAHNNAWVSLNSHNLLVSACSSTNQADEVLNLGKHSSSRNGSQLKSSSSTSDHGNSEFLRSISSNDPQREQHDVVSQNKHEGNSTLSMRLRRLERSVSTLHQGISEWFDTVEEVLRKESEPAPPTPSPWVAGHLPQSASRTPSLSLALTSKSQPASRTPSISVAIGGVSLAQPIINTDSFSAIPATEASLMNLTTIKLGDNDFTFDRSTVPDPPAVYFSDNLARLFEHWYSSDLLKINGLGIPVKHWQVIYRKTGAWATLRTAWGNYKLLVDERERYPTEAHFWPVYSIEGEHMTQTQILARLATARSTQVAQDVQDAMRFFDNNLSHPDADNYFTYKKKGRQVPLSKNTEISRKWRSLLHDNEIISTRWDLMCRANQIPPAQSN
;
A
#
# COMPACT_ATOMS: atom_id res chain seq x y z
N MET A 1 -39.40 -37.36 4.69
CA MET A 1 -39.88 -36.90 6.02
C MET A 1 -40.68 -35.62 5.83
N PRO A 2 -41.85 -35.48 6.49
CA PRO A 2 -42.67 -34.27 6.38
C PRO A 2 -41.90 -33.07 6.94
N LYS A 3 -41.98 -31.92 6.24
CA LYS A 3 -41.39 -30.66 6.70
C LYS A 3 -42.41 -29.97 7.60
N THR A 4 -42.07 -29.78 8.87
CA THR A 4 -42.86 -28.92 9.76
C THR A 4 -42.44 -27.48 9.50
N ILE A 5 -43.42 -26.61 9.22
CA ILE A 5 -43.24 -25.18 9.03
C ILE A 5 -43.91 -24.50 10.22
N GLU A 6 -43.15 -23.74 10.99
CA GLU A 6 -43.68 -22.88 12.04
C GLU A 6 -43.48 -21.42 11.62
N THR A 7 -44.54 -20.63 11.72
CA THR A 7 -44.53 -19.20 11.40
C THR A 7 -44.75 -18.42 12.70
N VAL A 8 -43.82 -17.54 13.04
CA VAL A 8 -43.90 -16.66 14.21
C VAL A 8 -43.91 -15.21 13.73
N ILE A 9 -44.85 -14.42 14.22
CA ILE A 9 -44.94 -12.98 13.93
C ILE A 9 -44.43 -12.24 15.16
N VAL A 10 -43.48 -11.33 14.96
CA VAL A 10 -42.88 -10.51 16.01
C VAL A 10 -43.00 -9.05 15.64
N ASP A 11 -43.49 -8.23 16.56
CA ASP A 11 -43.56 -6.78 16.43
C ASP A 11 -42.28 -6.18 17.05
N LEU A 12 -41.45 -5.50 16.24
CA LEU A 12 -40.22 -4.85 16.71
C LEU A 12 -40.26 -3.35 16.40
N PRO A 13 -39.69 -2.49 17.26
CA PRO A 13 -39.63 -1.05 17.00
C PRO A 13 -38.75 -0.73 15.79
N VAL A 14 -39.10 0.31 15.04
CA VAL A 14 -38.34 0.74 13.86
C VAL A 14 -36.94 1.19 14.28
N PRO A 15 -35.85 0.63 13.70
CA PRO A 15 -34.49 0.99 14.05
C PRO A 15 -34.22 2.49 13.84
N GLY A 16 -33.64 3.15 14.85
CA GLY A 16 -33.30 4.57 14.79
C GLY A 16 -34.45 5.53 15.10
N GLN A 17 -35.62 5.04 15.51
CA GLN A 17 -36.70 5.91 15.97
C GLN A 17 -36.36 6.55 17.32
N LEU A 18 -36.36 7.88 17.36
CA LEU A 18 -36.30 8.66 18.60
C LEU A 18 -37.72 8.79 19.19
N LEU A 19 -37.83 8.69 20.51
CA LEU A 19 -39.10 8.90 21.22
C LEU A 19 -39.58 10.33 21.00
N GLY A 20 -40.68 10.47 20.27
CA GLY A 20 -41.39 11.75 20.14
C GLY A 20 -42.05 12.15 21.46
N PRO A 21 -42.53 13.41 21.55
CA PRO A 21 -43.15 13.96 22.77
C PRO A 21 -44.37 13.16 23.26
N ASP A 22 -44.99 12.38 22.38
CA ASP A 22 -46.18 11.60 22.69
C ASP A 22 -45.86 10.16 23.16
N ASN A 23 -44.58 9.78 23.27
CA ASN A 23 -44.11 8.44 23.66
C ASN A 23 -44.68 7.26 22.84
N VAL A 24 -45.18 7.53 21.63
CA VAL A 24 -45.69 6.48 20.73
C VAL A 24 -44.54 5.89 19.93
N ILE A 25 -44.27 4.60 20.14
CA ILE A 25 -43.27 3.83 19.38
C ILE A 25 -43.98 3.15 18.21
N THR A 26 -43.53 3.41 16.99
CA THR A 26 -44.00 2.64 15.83
C THR A 26 -43.31 1.29 15.80
N VAL A 27 -44.11 0.22 15.79
CA VAL A 27 -43.64 -1.16 15.64
C VAL A 27 -43.86 -1.63 14.21
N GLU A 28 -42.88 -2.32 13.67
CA GLU A 28 -42.93 -2.98 12.37
C GLU A 28 -43.09 -4.49 12.57
N LYS A 29 -43.93 -5.12 11.74
CA LYS A 29 -44.26 -6.54 11.81
C LYS A 29 -43.26 -7.37 11.04
N PHE A 30 -42.58 -8.28 11.73
CA PHE A 30 -41.64 -9.23 11.14
C PHE A 30 -42.26 -10.62 11.13
N THR A 31 -42.28 -11.26 9.97
CA THR A 31 -42.69 -12.67 9.83
C THR A 31 -41.44 -13.55 9.77
N ILE A 32 -41.31 -14.44 10.74
CA ILE A 32 -40.23 -15.40 10.84
C ILE A 32 -40.78 -16.77 10.46
N ILE A 33 -40.22 -17.36 9.39
CA ILE A 33 -40.60 -18.69 8.93
C ILE A 33 -39.48 -19.67 9.27
N CYS A 34 -39.80 -20.66 10.10
CA CYS A 34 -38.88 -21.70 10.55
C CYS A 34 -39.17 -23.00 9.81
N PHE A 35 -38.18 -23.51 9.08
CA PHE A 35 -38.22 -24.83 8.46
C PHE A 35 -37.37 -25.80 9.26
N LYS A 36 -37.98 -26.89 9.76
CA LYS A 36 -37.24 -27.97 10.41
C LYS A 36 -37.13 -29.15 9.45
N SER A 37 -35.92 -29.47 9.01
CA SER A 37 -35.68 -30.62 8.14
C SER A 37 -34.35 -31.30 8.49
N ALA A 38 -34.40 -32.59 8.83
CA ALA A 38 -33.23 -33.44 9.08
C ALA A 38 -32.20 -32.86 10.07
N GLY A 39 -32.67 -32.30 11.20
CA GLY A 39 -31.80 -31.71 12.23
C GLY A 39 -31.25 -30.32 11.90
N VAL A 40 -31.67 -29.74 10.77
CA VAL A 40 -31.33 -28.37 10.39
C VAL A 40 -32.54 -27.47 10.56
N VAL A 41 -32.38 -26.39 11.33
CA VAL A 41 -33.37 -25.31 11.44
C VAL A 41 -32.94 -24.19 10.51
N LYS A 42 -33.79 -23.92 9.52
CA LYS A 42 -33.62 -22.80 8.61
C LYS A 42 -34.61 -21.71 8.98
N VAL A 43 -34.10 -20.55 9.39
CA VAL A 43 -34.91 -19.38 9.71
C VAL A 43 -34.82 -18.40 8.56
N SER A 44 -35.98 -17.97 8.04
CA SER A 44 -36.07 -16.97 6.98
C SER A 44 -36.88 -15.77 7.48
N TYR A 45 -36.30 -14.58 7.35
CA TYR A 45 -36.95 -13.32 7.68
C TYR A 45 -37.55 -12.71 6.41
N HIS A 46 -38.79 -12.22 6.51
CA HIS A 46 -39.42 -11.44 5.46
C HIS A 46 -39.69 -10.03 5.98
N LEU A 47 -39.01 -9.05 5.38
CA LEU A 47 -39.29 -7.63 5.57
C LEU A 47 -40.57 -7.25 4.80
N PRO A 48 -41.42 -6.38 5.36
CA PRO A 48 -42.72 -6.03 4.78
C PRO A 48 -42.65 -5.32 3.41
N ASN A 49 -41.46 -4.88 2.99
CA ASN A 49 -41.20 -4.26 1.69
C ASN A 49 -40.58 -5.22 0.64
N GLY A 50 -40.49 -6.52 0.93
CA GLY A 50 -39.96 -7.52 -0.01
C GLY A 50 -38.44 -7.48 -0.23
N ALA A 51 -37.70 -6.67 0.53
CA ALA A 51 -36.25 -6.62 0.46
C ALA A 51 -35.62 -7.76 1.29
N GLN A 52 -34.88 -8.63 0.61
CA GLN A 52 -33.93 -9.64 1.11
C GLN A 52 -34.38 -10.62 2.21
N SER A 53 -34.21 -11.91 1.91
CA SER A 53 -34.34 -13.00 2.88
C SER A 53 -32.96 -13.37 3.43
N ILE A 54 -32.76 -13.20 4.74
CA ILE A 54 -31.56 -13.70 5.42
C ILE A 54 -31.85 -15.13 5.88
N GLN A 55 -31.00 -16.08 5.48
CA GLN A 55 -31.12 -17.49 5.86
C GLN A 55 -30.12 -17.82 6.96
N LEU A 56 -30.61 -18.12 8.16
CA LEU A 56 -29.78 -18.66 9.24
C LEU A 56 -29.93 -20.18 9.28
N ILE A 57 -28.80 -20.88 9.26
CA ILE A 57 -28.72 -22.34 9.37
C ILE A 57 -28.08 -22.66 10.73
N ASN A 58 -28.85 -23.25 11.64
CA ASN A 58 -28.39 -23.78 12.94
C ASN A 58 -27.85 -22.77 13.98
N GLY A 59 -28.48 -21.59 14.14
CA GLY A 59 -28.46 -20.80 15.38
C GLY A 59 -27.12 -20.33 15.96
N SER A 60 -25.99 -20.58 15.30
CA SER A 60 -24.65 -20.16 15.74
C SER A 60 -24.00 -19.35 14.62
N MET A 61 -23.65 -18.09 14.90
CA MET A 61 -22.92 -17.22 13.96
C MET A 61 -21.51 -17.74 13.65
N PHE A 62 -20.99 -18.72 14.38
CA PHE A 62 -19.66 -19.29 14.17
C PHE A 62 -19.65 -20.80 14.42
N THR A 63 -19.94 -21.60 13.40
CA THR A 63 -19.47 -22.98 13.38
C THR A 63 -18.14 -23.03 12.65
N SER A 64 -17.07 -23.42 13.33
CA SER A 64 -15.83 -23.76 12.64
C SER A 64 -16.14 -24.89 11.65
N HIS A 65 -15.96 -24.63 10.35
CA HIS A 65 -15.97 -25.72 9.38
C HIS A 65 -14.94 -26.74 9.84
N THR A 66 -15.38 -27.97 10.08
CA THR A 66 -14.50 -29.10 10.37
C THR A 66 -13.55 -29.23 9.20
N LYS A 67 -12.35 -28.63 9.31
CA LYS A 67 -11.35 -28.64 8.25
C LYS A 67 -11.03 -30.11 7.99
N HIS A 68 -11.45 -30.62 6.84
CA HIS A 68 -11.02 -31.93 6.37
C HIS A 68 -9.49 -31.98 6.43
N LYS A 69 -8.94 -32.95 7.16
CA LYS A 69 -7.49 -33.10 7.30
C LYS A 69 -6.89 -33.26 5.91
N ARG A 70 -5.88 -32.46 5.56
CA ARG A 70 -5.17 -32.54 4.27
C ARG A 70 -4.66 -33.99 4.11
N GLY A 71 -5.18 -34.70 3.11
CA GLY A 71 -4.84 -36.11 2.86
C GLY A 71 -5.88 -37.13 3.32
N ASP A 72 -7.04 -36.73 3.83
CA ASP A 72 -8.11 -37.69 4.09
C ASP A 72 -8.75 -38.15 2.76
N MET A 73 -8.78 -39.47 2.54
CA MET A 73 -9.15 -40.10 1.27
C MET A 73 -10.58 -40.62 1.28
N THR A 74 -11.47 -40.01 2.08
CA THR A 74 -12.86 -40.46 2.22
C THR A 74 -13.73 -40.03 1.03
N GLY A 75 -14.80 -40.80 0.79
CA GLY A 75 -15.83 -40.50 -0.21
C GLY A 75 -15.37 -40.57 -1.67
N SER A 76 -15.72 -39.57 -2.47
CA SER A 76 -15.49 -39.56 -3.93
C SER A 76 -14.00 -39.59 -4.32
N ARG A 77 -13.10 -39.17 -3.42
CA ARG A 77 -11.65 -39.23 -3.65
C ARG A 77 -11.10 -40.65 -3.64
N LEU A 78 -11.75 -41.60 -2.96
CA LEU A 78 -11.37 -43.01 -2.94
C LEU A 78 -11.55 -43.68 -4.31
N LYS A 79 -12.43 -43.11 -5.16
CA LYS A 79 -12.65 -43.61 -6.53
C LYS A 79 -11.58 -43.18 -7.54
N LYS A 80 -10.69 -42.23 -7.20
CA LYS A 80 -9.61 -41.79 -8.11
C LYS A 80 -8.55 -42.87 -8.28
N SER A 81 -7.99 -43.00 -9.48
CA SER A 81 -6.98 -44.02 -9.83
C SER A 81 -5.76 -44.03 -8.89
N VAL A 82 -5.26 -42.83 -8.53
CA VAL A 82 -4.14 -42.67 -7.59
C VAL A 82 -4.46 -43.27 -6.21
N SER A 83 -5.68 -43.06 -5.72
CA SER A 83 -6.18 -43.61 -4.46
C SER A 83 -6.21 -45.13 -4.47
N LYS A 84 -6.68 -45.71 -5.57
CA LYS A 84 -6.70 -47.16 -5.76
C LYS A 84 -5.29 -47.75 -5.80
N ARG A 85 -4.34 -47.07 -6.45
CA ARG A 85 -2.93 -47.50 -6.49
C ARG A 85 -2.29 -47.47 -5.10
N ILE A 86 -2.56 -46.43 -4.31
CA ILE A 86 -2.06 -46.33 -2.93
C ILE A 86 -2.65 -47.44 -2.06
N VAL A 87 -3.95 -47.70 -2.14
CA VAL A 87 -4.58 -48.81 -1.40
C VAL A 87 -4.05 -50.17 -1.85
N ALA A 88 -3.81 -50.37 -3.15
CA ALA A 88 -3.24 -51.61 -3.68
C ALA A 88 -1.78 -51.83 -3.22
N GLN A 89 -0.98 -50.76 -3.14
CA GLN A 89 0.43 -50.85 -2.77
C GLN A 89 0.66 -50.95 -1.26
N PHE A 90 -0.20 -50.31 -0.45
CA PHE A 90 -0.02 -50.20 1.00
C PHE A 90 -1.11 -50.91 1.82
N GLY A 91 -2.03 -51.63 1.15
CA GLY A 91 -3.12 -52.37 1.77
C GLY A 91 -4.31 -51.50 2.19
N GLU A 92 -5.41 -52.15 2.60
CA GLU A 92 -6.49 -51.46 3.30
C GLU A 92 -5.97 -50.91 4.62
N ARG A 93 -6.15 -49.61 4.81
CA ARG A 93 -5.67 -48.91 6.00
C ARG A 93 -6.34 -49.52 7.23
N GLN A 94 -5.56 -50.08 8.15
CA GLN A 94 -6.06 -50.63 9.41
C GLN A 94 -6.99 -49.60 10.08
N ALA A 95 -8.14 -50.09 10.57
CA ALA A 95 -9.12 -49.27 11.27
C ALA A 95 -8.40 -48.48 12.36
N ARG A 96 -8.41 -47.15 12.21
CA ARG A 96 -7.67 -46.25 13.09
C ARG A 96 -8.18 -46.45 14.51
N THR A 97 -7.35 -46.99 15.40
CA THR A 97 -7.61 -46.95 16.83
C THR A 97 -7.68 -45.48 17.23
N THR A 98 -8.88 -45.01 17.54
CA THR A 98 -9.10 -43.69 18.13
C THR A 98 -8.50 -43.71 19.52
N TYR A 99 -7.24 -43.28 19.63
CA TYR A 99 -6.69 -42.89 20.91
C TYR A 99 -7.49 -41.68 21.41
N ALA A 100 -8.08 -41.82 22.59
CA ALA A 100 -8.71 -40.70 23.29
C ALA A 100 -7.68 -39.56 23.39
N SER A 101 -8.00 -38.41 22.81
CA SER A 101 -7.08 -37.28 22.87
C SER A 101 -7.05 -36.76 24.31
N ASN A 102 -5.87 -36.61 24.91
CA ASN A 102 -5.67 -35.97 26.23
C ASN A 102 -6.06 -34.47 26.27
N LYS A 103 -6.87 -33.98 25.33
CA LYS A 103 -7.35 -32.59 25.25
C LYS A 103 -8.84 -32.43 25.55
N THR A 104 -9.54 -33.49 25.94
CA THR A 104 -10.87 -33.39 26.55
C THR A 104 -10.74 -33.49 28.07
N ALA A 105 -10.02 -32.55 28.68
CA ALA A 105 -10.51 -32.02 29.94
C ALA A 105 -11.58 -31.00 29.50
N GLU A 106 -12.84 -31.25 29.85
CA GLU A 106 -13.90 -30.26 29.75
C GLU A 106 -13.46 -29.02 30.56
N HIS A 107 -12.82 -28.07 29.90
CA HIS A 107 -12.86 -26.69 30.36
C HIS A 107 -14.31 -26.24 30.15
N LEU A 108 -15.15 -26.52 31.16
CA LEU A 108 -16.39 -25.78 31.35
C LEU A 108 -15.99 -24.30 31.26
N ALA A 109 -16.53 -23.60 30.27
CA ALA A 109 -16.37 -22.16 30.19
C ALA A 109 -16.82 -21.61 31.54
N GLN A 110 -15.88 -21.07 32.32
CA GLN A 110 -16.26 -20.42 33.55
C GLN A 110 -17.20 -19.27 33.17
N PRO A 111 -18.41 -19.20 33.77
CA PRO A 111 -19.27 -18.05 33.57
C PRO A 111 -18.45 -16.81 33.92
N LEU A 112 -18.53 -15.78 33.06
CA LEU A 112 -17.89 -14.50 33.36
C LEU A 112 -18.44 -14.03 34.71
N ASP A 113 -17.53 -13.60 35.57
CA ASP A 113 -17.90 -13.02 36.84
C ASP A 113 -18.72 -11.74 36.63
N ASP A 114 -19.66 -11.45 37.53
CA ASP A 114 -20.56 -10.31 37.43
C ASP A 114 -19.77 -8.99 37.37
N GLU A 115 -18.59 -8.95 37.98
CA GLU A 115 -17.66 -7.82 37.90
C GLU A 115 -17.07 -7.63 36.49
N GLN A 116 -16.75 -8.71 35.79
CA GLN A 116 -16.27 -8.66 34.39
C GLN A 116 -17.39 -8.26 33.43
N VAL A 117 -18.61 -8.72 33.69
CA VAL A 117 -19.80 -8.31 32.94
C VAL A 117 -20.07 -6.82 33.15
N ALA A 118 -20.01 -6.33 34.39
CA ALA A 118 -20.15 -4.91 34.71
C ALA A 118 -19.05 -4.06 34.06
N HIS A 119 -17.79 -4.52 34.08
CA HIS A 119 -16.68 -3.82 33.43
C HIS A 119 -16.85 -3.73 31.92
N ASN A 120 -17.23 -4.83 31.26
CA ASN A 120 -17.50 -4.84 29.81
C ASN A 120 -18.68 -3.92 29.45
N ASN A 121 -19.75 -3.93 30.25
CA ASN A 121 -20.90 -3.04 30.03
C ASN A 121 -20.52 -1.56 30.24
N ALA A 122 -19.69 -1.24 31.24
CA ALA A 122 -19.18 0.11 31.45
C ALA A 122 -18.30 0.58 30.28
N TRP A 123 -17.44 -0.30 29.75
CA TRP A 123 -16.62 -0.01 28.58
C TRP A 123 -17.46 0.27 27.32
N VAL A 124 -18.50 -0.54 27.08
CA VAL A 124 -19.43 -0.33 25.96
C VAL A 124 -20.21 0.97 26.11
N SER A 125 -20.65 1.31 27.33
CA SER A 125 -21.34 2.58 27.61
C SER A 125 -20.44 3.80 27.35
N LEU A 126 -19.18 3.75 27.80
CA LEU A 126 -18.21 4.83 27.59
C LEU A 126 -17.92 5.06 26.09
N ASN A 127 -17.73 3.98 25.34
CA ASN A 127 -17.41 4.08 23.92
C ASN A 127 -18.60 4.47 23.04
N SER A 128 -19.81 4.01 23.39
CA SER A 128 -21.03 4.45 22.69
C SER A 128 -21.33 5.94 22.95
N HIS A 129 -21.05 6.44 24.16
CA HIS A 129 -21.19 7.87 24.45
C HIS A 129 -20.17 8.74 23.70
N ASN A 130 -18.90 8.32 23.63
CA ASN A 130 -17.88 9.03 22.85
C ASN A 130 -18.17 9.06 21.34
N LEU A 131 -18.75 7.99 20.79
CA LEU A 131 -19.20 7.95 19.38
C LEU A 131 -20.35 8.93 19.11
N LEU A 132 -21.31 9.03 20.03
CA LEU A 132 -22.44 9.97 19.92
C LEU A 132 -22.01 11.43 20.08
N VAL A 133 -21.12 11.74 21.03
CA VAL A 133 -20.62 13.11 21.26
C VAL A 133 -19.76 13.59 20.08
N SER A 134 -18.98 12.69 19.46
CA SER A 134 -18.20 12.99 18.27
C SER A 134 -19.08 13.27 17.04
N ALA A 135 -20.20 12.54 16.91
CA ALA A 135 -21.19 12.78 15.86
C ALA A 135 -21.95 14.11 16.03
N CYS A 136 -22.28 14.51 17.26
CA CYS A 136 -22.99 15.76 17.54
C CYS A 136 -22.11 17.02 17.45
N SER A 137 -20.79 16.88 17.60
CA SER A 137 -19.86 18.03 17.55
C SER A 137 -19.53 18.47 16.12
N SER A 138 -19.84 17.66 15.11
CA SER A 138 -19.53 17.95 13.70
C SER A 138 -20.59 18.80 12.98
N THR A 139 -21.75 19.03 13.60
CA THR A 139 -22.89 19.76 12.97
C THR A 139 -22.98 21.24 13.35
N ASN A 140 -22.24 21.72 14.35
CA ASN A 140 -22.37 23.11 14.83
C ASN A 140 -21.43 24.13 14.14
N GLN A 141 -20.74 23.75 13.05
CA GLN A 141 -19.82 24.65 12.33
C GLN A 141 -20.31 25.09 10.94
N ALA A 142 -21.57 24.78 10.58
CA ALA A 142 -22.13 25.10 9.26
C ALA A 142 -23.21 26.21 9.24
N ASP A 143 -23.67 26.72 10.40
CA ASP A 143 -24.85 27.59 10.46
C ASP A 143 -24.58 29.09 10.72
N GLU A 144 -23.33 29.56 10.61
CA GLU A 144 -23.01 30.99 10.83
C GLU A 144 -22.50 31.74 9.58
N VAL A 145 -22.99 31.42 8.39
CA VAL A 145 -22.90 32.33 7.23
C VAL A 145 -24.10 32.12 6.32
N LEU A 146 -25.11 33.01 6.40
CA LEU A 146 -25.95 33.53 5.30
C LEU A 146 -27.26 34.09 5.87
N ASN A 147 -27.27 35.40 6.16
CA ASN A 147 -28.50 36.15 6.40
C ASN A 147 -28.43 37.49 5.68
N LEU A 148 -28.93 37.56 4.43
CA LEU A 148 -29.48 38.77 3.80
C LEU A 148 -29.96 38.45 2.37
N GLY A 149 -31.27 38.61 2.13
CA GLY A 149 -31.81 38.65 0.76
C GLY A 149 -33.20 38.07 0.59
N LYS A 150 -34.23 38.75 1.11
CA LYS A 150 -35.63 38.54 0.72
C LYS A 150 -35.85 39.13 -0.68
N HIS A 151 -36.39 38.36 -1.63
CA HIS A 151 -37.41 38.83 -2.57
C HIS A 151 -38.18 37.64 -3.19
N SER A 152 -39.47 37.88 -3.36
CA SER A 152 -40.57 37.00 -3.76
C SER A 152 -40.70 36.76 -5.26
N SER A 153 -40.99 35.53 -5.69
CA SER A 153 -41.99 35.16 -6.74
C SER A 153 -42.02 33.62 -6.90
N SER A 154 -43.09 32.92 -6.52
CA SER A 154 -44.24 32.50 -7.33
C SER A 154 -43.97 31.51 -8.47
N ARG A 155 -44.62 30.34 -8.33
CA ARG A 155 -45.12 29.36 -9.34
C ARG A 155 -44.30 28.13 -9.78
N ASN A 156 -44.95 26.99 -9.47
CA ASN A 156 -45.16 25.76 -10.26
C ASN A 156 -44.04 24.71 -10.42
N GLY A 157 -44.06 23.72 -9.52
CA GLY A 157 -44.45 22.33 -9.80
C GLY A 157 -43.78 21.54 -10.94
N SER A 158 -43.00 20.52 -10.58
CA SER A 158 -43.15 19.14 -11.09
C SER A 158 -42.20 18.17 -10.38
N GLN A 159 -42.67 16.93 -10.24
CA GLN A 159 -42.13 15.82 -9.46
C GLN A 159 -40.69 15.40 -9.82
N LEU A 160 -39.86 15.22 -8.79
CA LEU A 160 -38.58 14.51 -8.85
C LEU A 160 -38.75 13.11 -8.24
N LYS A 161 -38.50 12.07 -9.05
CA LYS A 161 -38.25 10.70 -8.60
C LYS A 161 -36.80 10.60 -8.13
N SER A 162 -36.60 10.46 -6.82
CA SER A 162 -35.29 10.15 -6.23
C SER A 162 -35.01 8.65 -6.32
N SER A 163 -34.01 8.28 -7.11
CA SER A 163 -33.42 6.95 -7.19
C SER A 163 -32.57 6.65 -5.96
N SER A 164 -32.84 5.49 -5.36
CA SER A 164 -32.20 4.94 -4.17
C SER A 164 -30.76 4.50 -4.43
N SER A 165 -29.85 5.00 -3.60
CA SER A 165 -28.44 4.59 -3.55
C SER A 165 -28.30 3.22 -2.88
N THR A 166 -27.70 2.27 -3.58
CA THR A 166 -27.30 0.96 -3.05
C THR A 166 -26.03 1.11 -2.21
N SER A 167 -26.11 0.76 -0.93
CA SER A 167 -24.97 0.67 -0.01
C SER A 167 -24.13 -0.58 -0.33
N ASP A 168 -22.90 -0.37 -0.76
CA ASP A 168 -21.95 -1.41 -1.15
C ASP A 168 -21.19 -1.92 0.10
N HIS A 169 -21.26 -3.24 0.34
CA HIS A 169 -20.49 -3.94 1.38
C HIS A 169 -19.41 -4.78 0.70
N GLY A 170 -18.16 -4.34 0.80
CA GLY A 170 -17.03 -5.20 0.45
C GLY A 170 -15.70 -4.49 0.61
N ASN A 171 -14.87 -4.95 1.56
CA ASN A 171 -13.43 -5.21 1.37
C ASN A 171 -12.74 -5.55 2.71
N SER A 172 -12.68 -6.84 3.04
CA SER A 172 -11.71 -7.35 4.03
C SER A 172 -10.82 -8.50 3.51
N GLU A 173 -10.84 -8.81 2.21
CA GLU A 173 -10.04 -9.92 1.64
C GLU A 173 -8.70 -9.53 0.98
N PHE A 174 -8.35 -8.24 0.90
CA PHE A 174 -7.23 -7.80 0.06
C PHE A 174 -5.82 -8.24 0.54
N LEU A 175 -5.67 -8.71 1.79
CA LEU A 175 -4.37 -9.22 2.28
C LEU A 175 -4.18 -10.74 2.17
N ARG A 176 -5.17 -11.52 1.65
CA ARG A 176 -5.04 -12.98 1.52
C ARG A 176 -4.82 -13.52 0.11
N SER A 177 -4.88 -12.71 -0.94
CA SER A 177 -4.89 -13.21 -2.33
C SER A 177 -3.52 -13.34 -3.02
N ILE A 178 -2.38 -13.20 -2.31
CA ILE A 178 -1.04 -13.37 -2.90
C ILE A 178 -0.46 -14.80 -2.67
N SER A 179 -1.14 -15.68 -1.94
CA SER A 179 -0.59 -17.02 -1.64
C SER A 179 -1.63 -18.13 -1.73
N SER A 180 -1.83 -18.67 -2.93
CA SER A 180 -2.35 -20.02 -3.13
C SER A 180 -1.71 -20.60 -4.38
N ASN A 181 -0.58 -21.28 -4.23
CA ASN A 181 -0.03 -22.15 -5.27
C ASN A 181 0.01 -23.61 -4.79
N ASP A 182 -0.75 -24.42 -5.52
CA ASP A 182 -0.87 -25.87 -5.47
C ASP A 182 0.27 -26.49 -6.34
N PRO A 183 1.19 -27.30 -5.80
CA PRO A 183 2.45 -27.63 -6.47
C PRO A 183 2.40 -28.85 -7.42
N GLN A 184 1.31 -29.10 -8.16
CA GLN A 184 1.17 -30.36 -8.91
C GLN A 184 0.78 -30.24 -10.40
N ARG A 185 1.03 -29.11 -11.08
CA ARG A 185 0.71 -29.01 -12.52
C ARG A 185 1.68 -28.16 -13.34
N GLU A 186 2.91 -28.64 -13.51
CA GLU A 186 3.85 -28.07 -14.50
C GLU A 186 4.63 -29.19 -15.20
N GLN A 187 4.00 -29.85 -16.17
CA GLN A 187 4.66 -30.42 -17.36
C GLN A 187 3.63 -30.32 -18.50
N HIS A 188 4.03 -29.73 -19.64
CA HIS A 188 3.21 -29.30 -20.80
C HIS A 188 2.66 -27.86 -20.74
N ASP A 189 3.52 -26.88 -21.03
CA ASP A 189 3.33 -25.88 -22.10
C ASP A 189 4.40 -24.75 -21.98
N VAL A 190 5.54 -24.92 -22.67
CA VAL A 190 6.64 -23.95 -22.71
C VAL A 190 6.78 -23.40 -24.13
N VAL A 191 5.84 -22.59 -24.60
CA VAL A 191 6.06 -21.76 -25.82
C VAL A 191 5.46 -20.33 -25.74
N SER A 192 4.55 -19.99 -24.83
CA SER A 192 3.78 -18.72 -24.97
C SER A 192 4.01 -17.61 -23.92
N GLN A 193 5.00 -17.70 -23.01
CA GLN A 193 5.14 -16.72 -21.91
C GLN A 193 6.17 -15.58 -22.08
N ASN A 194 6.93 -15.51 -23.18
CA ASN A 194 7.95 -14.46 -23.35
C ASN A 194 7.45 -13.07 -23.76
N LYS A 195 6.12 -12.85 -23.91
CA LYS A 195 5.58 -11.57 -24.43
C LYS A 195 5.29 -10.50 -23.34
N HIS A 196 5.42 -10.83 -22.06
CA HIS A 196 5.03 -9.91 -20.97
C HIS A 196 6.17 -9.09 -20.32
N GLU A 197 7.43 -9.38 -20.62
CA GLU A 197 8.58 -8.67 -20.01
C GLU A 197 8.90 -7.31 -20.68
N GLY A 198 8.38 -7.05 -21.91
CA GLY A 198 8.60 -5.79 -22.63
C GLY A 198 7.92 -4.55 -22.01
N ASN A 199 6.78 -4.71 -21.33
CA ASN A 199 6.05 -3.56 -20.78
C ASN A 199 6.66 -3.05 -19.46
N SER A 200 7.36 -3.89 -18.70
CA SER A 200 7.99 -3.47 -17.45
C SER A 200 9.24 -2.62 -17.68
N THR A 201 9.99 -2.88 -18.75
CA THR A 201 11.20 -2.12 -19.08
C THR A 201 10.87 -0.77 -19.72
N LEU A 202 9.82 -0.71 -20.54
CA LEU A 202 9.29 0.55 -21.07
C LEU A 202 8.74 1.45 -19.95
N SER A 203 8.00 0.89 -18.98
CA SER A 203 7.52 1.67 -17.83
C SER A 203 8.68 2.25 -16.98
N MET A 204 9.78 1.51 -16.81
CA MET A 204 10.97 2.04 -16.13
C MET A 204 11.70 3.12 -16.94
N ARG A 205 11.75 3.00 -18.27
CA ARG A 205 12.35 4.02 -19.16
C ARG A 205 11.51 5.30 -19.18
N LEU A 206 10.19 5.18 -19.23
CA LEU A 206 9.28 6.31 -19.19
C LEU A 206 9.41 7.09 -17.87
N ARG A 207 9.47 6.37 -16.74
CA ARG A 207 9.70 6.98 -15.41
C ARG A 207 11.05 7.65 -15.27
N ARG A 208 12.12 7.12 -15.90
CA ARG A 208 13.42 7.82 -15.94
C ARG A 208 13.36 9.11 -16.76
N LEU A 209 12.60 9.10 -17.85
CA LEU A 209 12.42 10.26 -18.70
C LEU A 209 11.56 11.33 -18.00
N GLU A 210 10.49 10.92 -17.32
CA GLU A 210 9.69 11.79 -16.44
C GLU A 210 10.55 12.44 -15.36
N ARG A 211 11.42 11.67 -14.68
CA ARG A 211 12.37 12.22 -13.70
C ARG A 211 13.34 13.23 -14.34
N SER A 212 13.89 12.91 -15.52
CA SER A 212 14.77 13.84 -16.24
C SER A 212 14.07 15.14 -16.62
N VAL A 213 12.79 15.06 -16.98
CA VAL A 213 11.96 16.24 -17.31
C VAL A 213 11.63 17.04 -16.05
N SER A 214 11.29 16.39 -14.93
CA SER A 214 11.04 17.07 -13.66
C SER A 214 12.30 17.75 -13.10
N THR A 215 13.47 17.11 -13.19
CA THR A 215 14.75 17.73 -12.80
C THR A 215 15.10 18.91 -13.69
N LEU A 216 14.84 18.82 -15.00
CA LEU A 216 15.01 19.94 -15.93
C LEU A 216 14.04 21.08 -15.62
N HIS A 217 12.77 20.78 -15.34
CA HIS A 217 11.77 21.77 -14.95
C HIS A 217 12.17 22.48 -13.65
N GLN A 218 12.64 21.73 -12.64
CA GLN A 218 13.13 22.31 -11.40
C GLN A 218 14.35 23.21 -11.62
N GLY A 219 15.32 22.77 -12.42
CA GLY A 219 16.49 23.59 -12.77
C GLY A 219 16.12 24.87 -13.56
N ILE A 220 15.08 24.81 -14.41
CA ILE A 220 14.54 25.98 -15.10
C ILE A 220 13.86 26.94 -14.10
N SER A 221 13.07 26.42 -13.16
CA SER A 221 12.45 27.24 -12.11
C SER A 221 13.49 27.94 -11.24
N GLU A 222 14.51 27.22 -10.76
CA GLU A 222 15.60 27.80 -9.96
C GLU A 222 16.40 28.86 -10.75
N TRP A 223 16.55 28.66 -12.06
CA TRP A 223 17.18 29.66 -12.95
C TRP A 223 16.32 30.93 -13.08
N PHE A 224 15.00 30.80 -13.23
CA PHE A 224 14.09 31.95 -13.25
C PHE A 224 14.10 32.73 -11.94
N ASP A 225 14.08 32.06 -10.79
CA ASP A 225 14.18 32.71 -9.48
C ASP A 225 15.49 33.50 -9.34
N THR A 226 16.58 32.97 -9.89
CA THR A 226 17.89 33.64 -9.89
C THR A 226 17.88 34.89 -10.76
N VAL A 227 17.28 34.82 -11.95
CA VAL A 227 17.16 35.97 -12.88
C VAL A 227 16.28 37.05 -12.29
N GLU A 228 15.17 36.68 -11.64
CA GLU A 228 14.27 37.62 -10.98
C GLU A 228 14.97 38.34 -9.81
N GLU A 229 15.77 37.64 -9.01
CA GLU A 229 16.55 38.24 -7.93
C GLU A 229 17.63 39.21 -8.44
N VAL A 230 18.25 38.93 -9.60
CA VAL A 230 19.21 39.85 -10.24
C VAL A 230 18.50 41.11 -10.75
N LEU A 231 17.37 40.95 -11.44
CA LEU A 231 16.56 42.08 -11.92
C LEU A 231 16.03 42.92 -10.76
N ARG A 232 15.63 42.28 -9.65
CA ARG A 232 15.18 42.97 -8.44
C ARG A 232 16.30 43.82 -7.84
N LYS A 233 17.53 43.30 -7.75
CA LYS A 233 18.71 44.04 -7.27
C LYS A 233 19.11 45.19 -8.18
N GLU A 234 18.89 45.07 -9.48
CA GLU A 234 19.19 46.13 -10.44
C GLU A 234 18.13 47.25 -10.45
N SER A 235 16.90 46.92 -10.03
CA SER A 235 15.80 47.90 -9.89
C SER A 235 15.80 48.68 -8.57
N GLU A 236 16.70 48.38 -7.63
CA GLU A 236 16.75 49.06 -6.34
C GLU A 236 17.33 50.48 -6.50
N PRO A 237 16.56 51.54 -6.21
CA PRO A 237 17.00 52.92 -6.45
C PRO A 237 18.19 53.26 -5.55
N ALA A 238 19.26 53.79 -6.15
CA ALA A 238 20.49 54.16 -5.45
C ALA A 238 20.20 55.03 -4.22
N PRO A 239 20.85 54.75 -3.07
CA PRO A 239 20.62 55.50 -1.85
C PRO A 239 20.94 56.98 -2.04
N PRO A 240 20.13 57.90 -1.48
CA PRO A 240 20.30 59.33 -1.68
C PRO A 240 21.67 59.79 -1.15
N THR A 241 22.45 60.39 -2.05
CA THR A 241 23.79 60.91 -1.76
C THR A 241 23.69 62.10 -0.80
N PRO A 242 24.36 62.09 0.37
CA PRO A 242 24.31 63.22 1.29
C PRO A 242 25.08 64.42 0.72
N SER A 243 24.40 65.57 0.67
CA SER A 243 24.98 66.85 0.25
C SER A 243 26.05 67.34 1.23
N PRO A 244 27.17 67.92 0.73
CA PRO A 244 28.17 68.59 1.57
C PRO A 244 27.81 70.08 1.81
N TRP A 245 28.57 70.77 2.67
CA TRP A 245 28.52 72.20 3.08
C TRP A 245 27.61 72.48 4.30
N VAL A 246 27.96 73.17 5.40
CA VAL A 246 29.09 74.04 5.80
C VAL A 246 29.16 74.15 7.34
N ALA A 247 30.35 74.49 7.84
CA ALA A 247 30.83 74.61 9.22
C ALA A 247 30.08 75.57 10.18
N GLY A 248 30.30 75.37 11.50
CA GLY A 248 30.21 76.46 12.49
C GLY A 248 30.05 76.08 13.97
N HIS A 249 31.18 76.05 14.70
CA HIS A 249 31.39 76.47 16.11
C HIS A 249 30.98 75.58 17.33
N LEU A 250 32.03 75.25 18.10
CA LEU A 250 32.12 74.95 19.55
C LEU A 250 31.70 76.17 20.44
N PRO A 251 31.53 76.12 21.80
CA PRO A 251 32.24 75.25 22.78
C PRO A 251 31.45 74.73 24.03
N GLN A 252 32.12 73.85 24.81
CA GLN A 252 32.14 73.65 26.30
C GLN A 252 30.81 73.63 27.12
N SER A 253 30.57 72.81 28.16
CA SER A 253 31.42 72.19 29.19
C SER A 253 30.59 71.26 30.11
N ALA A 254 31.28 70.32 30.80
CA ALA A 254 30.94 69.66 32.08
C ALA A 254 29.70 68.71 32.13
N SER A 255 29.66 67.56 32.80
CA SER A 255 30.54 66.89 33.78
C SER A 255 30.03 65.47 34.09
N ARG A 256 30.95 64.60 34.51
CA ARG A 256 30.83 63.53 35.53
C ARG A 256 30.11 62.18 35.21
N THR A 257 30.99 61.17 35.10
CA THR A 257 30.94 59.73 35.44
C THR A 257 30.40 59.40 36.86
N PRO A 258 30.34 58.12 37.36
CA PRO A 258 30.76 56.80 36.80
C PRO A 258 29.78 55.61 37.05
N SER A 259 30.09 54.40 36.53
CA SER A 259 30.36 53.18 37.34
C SER A 259 29.99 51.83 36.67
N LEU A 260 31.02 50.98 36.46
CA LEU A 260 31.16 49.50 36.66
C LEU A 260 30.14 48.53 35.98
N SER A 261 30.47 47.34 35.47
CA SER A 261 31.70 46.54 35.37
C SER A 261 31.50 45.37 34.39
N LEU A 262 32.62 44.88 33.86
CA LEU A 262 32.78 43.71 33.00
C LEU A 262 32.55 42.37 33.71
N ALA A 263 32.04 41.38 32.96
CA ALA A 263 32.45 39.98 33.07
C ALA A 263 32.10 39.20 31.78
N LEU A 264 33.09 38.90 30.95
CA LEU A 264 33.00 37.86 29.90
C LEU A 264 34.27 37.03 29.97
N THR A 265 34.08 35.74 30.23
CA THR A 265 35.10 34.73 30.45
C THR A 265 35.64 34.23 29.11
N SER A 266 36.91 34.54 28.85
CA SER A 266 37.73 33.98 27.79
C SER A 266 38.23 32.59 28.17
N LYS A 267 37.97 31.56 27.35
CA LYS A 267 38.61 30.24 27.46
C LYS A 267 39.74 30.15 26.43
N SER A 268 40.91 29.86 26.94
CA SER A 268 42.22 29.88 26.32
C SER A 268 42.46 28.74 25.33
N GLN A 269 43.11 29.09 24.23
CA GLN A 269 43.66 28.24 23.19
C GLN A 269 45.19 28.21 23.38
N PRO A 270 45.85 27.04 23.44
CA PRO A 270 47.30 27.00 23.45
C PRO A 270 47.85 26.82 22.02
N ALA A 271 48.70 27.76 21.62
CA ALA A 271 49.62 27.58 20.51
C ALA A 271 50.90 26.88 21.00
N SER A 272 51.51 26.04 20.17
CA SER A 272 52.86 26.30 19.62
C SER A 272 53.57 25.03 19.12
N ARG A 273 54.48 25.27 18.15
CA ARG A 273 55.70 24.53 17.77
C ARG A 273 55.63 23.60 16.55
N THR A 274 55.86 24.24 15.41
CA THR A 274 56.66 23.74 14.29
C THR A 274 58.12 23.49 14.69
N PRO A 275 58.73 22.38 14.26
CA PRO A 275 60.15 22.34 13.94
C PRO A 275 60.37 22.10 12.43
N SER A 276 61.15 22.99 11.83
CA SER A 276 61.80 22.81 10.54
C SER A 276 63.05 21.95 10.76
N ILE A 277 63.15 20.82 10.04
CA ILE A 277 64.36 20.02 9.96
C ILE A 277 64.61 19.70 8.48
N SER A 278 65.63 20.35 7.92
CA SER A 278 66.28 19.95 6.69
C SER A 278 67.17 18.74 6.97
N VAL A 279 67.01 17.64 6.24
CA VAL A 279 68.00 16.54 6.19
C VAL A 279 68.26 16.17 4.73
N ALA A 280 69.56 15.95 4.49
CA ALA A 280 70.22 15.84 3.22
C ALA A 280 69.86 14.58 2.40
N ILE A 281 70.11 14.75 1.11
CA ILE A 281 70.16 13.75 0.05
C ILE A 281 71.19 12.68 0.41
N GLY A 282 70.73 11.45 0.60
CA GLY A 282 71.55 10.25 0.72
C GLY A 282 70.83 9.10 0.01
N GLY A 283 71.32 8.75 -1.18
CA GLY A 283 70.76 7.68 -1.99
C GLY A 283 70.89 6.32 -1.29
N VAL A 284 69.75 5.68 -1.03
CA VAL A 284 69.68 4.25 -0.75
C VAL A 284 68.55 3.68 -1.59
N SER A 285 68.95 2.85 -2.55
CA SER A 285 68.12 2.01 -3.39
C SER A 285 67.30 1.06 -2.51
N LEU A 286 66.01 1.35 -2.35
CA LEU A 286 65.04 0.48 -1.68
C LEU A 286 64.08 -0.07 -2.71
N ALA A 287 64.09 -1.40 -2.80
CA ALA A 287 63.28 -2.21 -3.69
C ALA A 287 61.81 -1.79 -3.67
N GLN A 288 61.25 -1.61 -4.87
CA GLN A 288 59.82 -1.42 -5.06
C GLN A 288 59.08 -2.64 -4.49
N PRO A 289 58.01 -2.45 -3.68
CA PRO A 289 57.09 -3.53 -3.41
C PRO A 289 56.38 -3.83 -4.72
N ILE A 290 56.73 -4.96 -5.31
CA ILE A 290 55.99 -5.58 -6.40
C ILE A 290 54.57 -5.75 -5.85
N ILE A 291 53.65 -4.90 -6.32
CA ILE A 291 52.23 -5.16 -6.18
C ILE A 291 52.02 -6.39 -7.05
N ASN A 292 52.09 -7.57 -6.41
CA ASN A 292 51.59 -8.80 -6.97
C ASN A 292 50.12 -8.53 -7.28
N THR A 293 49.83 -8.21 -8.53
CA THR A 293 48.60 -8.62 -9.18
C THR A 293 48.57 -10.13 -9.10
N ASP A 294 48.18 -10.64 -7.93
CA ASP A 294 47.90 -12.05 -7.72
C ASP A 294 46.85 -12.40 -8.76
N SER A 295 47.35 -13.13 -9.74
CA SER A 295 46.61 -13.87 -10.73
C SER A 295 45.42 -14.48 -10.03
N PHE A 296 44.22 -13.98 -10.35
CA PHE A 296 43.00 -14.71 -10.11
C PHE A 296 43.24 -16.09 -10.73
N SER A 297 43.49 -17.07 -9.85
CA SER A 297 43.74 -18.45 -10.19
C SER A 297 42.62 -18.90 -11.12
N ALA A 298 42.95 -19.01 -12.40
CA ALA A 298 42.05 -19.49 -13.42
C ALA A 298 41.76 -20.95 -13.07
N ILE A 299 40.65 -21.16 -12.36
CA ILE A 299 40.12 -22.48 -12.04
C ILE A 299 40.05 -23.24 -13.38
N PRO A 300 40.67 -24.43 -13.49
CA PRO A 300 40.60 -25.22 -14.72
C PRO A 300 39.13 -25.44 -15.06
N ALA A 301 38.72 -24.91 -16.21
CA ALA A 301 37.35 -24.94 -16.68
C ALA A 301 36.97 -26.38 -17.03
N THR A 302 36.53 -27.14 -16.02
CA THR A 302 35.88 -28.43 -16.23
C THR A 302 34.57 -28.14 -16.98
N GLU A 303 34.50 -28.60 -18.23
CA GLU A 303 33.49 -28.32 -19.27
C GLU A 303 32.02 -28.61 -18.87
N ALA A 304 31.78 -29.15 -17.67
CA ALA A 304 30.52 -29.74 -17.25
C ALA A 304 29.51 -28.79 -16.55
N SER A 305 29.63 -27.45 -16.62
CA SER A 305 28.57 -26.60 -16.04
C SER A 305 28.27 -25.26 -16.69
N LEU A 306 28.44 -25.16 -18.02
CA LEU A 306 27.88 -24.03 -18.78
C LEU A 306 26.37 -23.84 -18.55
N MET A 307 25.63 -24.91 -18.22
CA MET A 307 24.18 -24.81 -17.95
C MET A 307 23.81 -24.11 -16.64
N ASN A 308 24.74 -24.04 -15.67
CA ASN A 308 24.49 -23.43 -14.37
C ASN A 308 25.01 -22.00 -14.26
N LEU A 309 25.81 -21.54 -15.23
CA LEU A 309 26.25 -20.16 -15.30
C LEU A 309 25.09 -19.21 -15.63
N THR A 310 24.99 -18.11 -14.89
CA THR A 310 24.02 -17.03 -15.14
C THR A 310 24.75 -15.72 -15.14
N THR A 311 24.52 -14.92 -16.19
CA THR A 311 25.02 -13.54 -16.29
C THR A 311 23.93 -12.57 -15.86
N ILE A 312 24.28 -11.64 -14.97
CA ILE A 312 23.41 -10.53 -14.56
C ILE A 312 24.17 -9.21 -14.70
N LYS A 313 23.47 -8.13 -15.00
CA LYS A 313 24.06 -6.78 -15.07
C LYS A 313 24.09 -6.14 -13.69
N LEU A 314 25.28 -5.89 -13.14
CA LEU A 314 25.50 -5.11 -11.92
C LEU A 314 26.08 -3.74 -12.31
N GLY A 315 25.21 -2.75 -12.45
CA GLY A 315 25.59 -1.46 -13.02
C GLY A 315 25.93 -1.62 -14.51
N ASP A 316 27.14 -1.23 -14.88
CA ASP A 316 27.64 -1.33 -16.26
C ASP A 316 28.40 -2.64 -16.54
N ASN A 317 28.65 -3.44 -15.51
CA ASN A 317 29.42 -4.68 -15.61
C ASN A 317 28.51 -5.91 -15.69
N ASP A 318 28.86 -6.84 -16.58
CA ASP A 318 28.26 -8.16 -16.63
C ASP A 318 28.93 -9.07 -15.60
N PHE A 319 28.14 -9.59 -14.66
CA PHE A 319 28.59 -10.48 -13.60
C PHE A 319 28.06 -11.89 -13.85
N THR A 320 28.97 -12.83 -14.07
CA THR A 320 28.68 -14.26 -14.24
C THR A 320 28.91 -15.02 -12.94
N PHE A 321 27.92 -15.80 -12.52
CA PHE A 321 28.05 -16.70 -11.37
C PHE A 321 27.47 -18.08 -11.65
N ASP A 322 27.95 -19.07 -10.92
CA ASP A 322 27.36 -20.41 -10.91
C ASP A 322 26.16 -20.44 -9.95
N ARG A 323 24.99 -20.86 -10.43
CA ARG A 323 23.79 -21.03 -9.61
C ARG A 323 23.98 -22.03 -8.48
N SER A 324 24.84 -23.04 -8.66
CA SER A 324 25.04 -24.09 -7.67
C SER A 324 25.77 -23.60 -6.42
N THR A 325 26.55 -22.50 -6.56
CA THR A 325 27.35 -21.92 -5.48
C THR A 325 26.66 -20.75 -4.79
N VAL A 326 25.41 -20.43 -5.13
CA VAL A 326 24.67 -19.33 -4.52
C VAL A 326 24.30 -19.72 -3.07
N PRO A 327 24.74 -18.97 -2.05
CA PRO A 327 24.38 -19.27 -0.67
C PRO A 327 22.89 -19.02 -0.43
N ASP A 328 22.34 -19.65 0.61
CA ASP A 328 20.97 -19.37 1.05
C ASP A 328 20.76 -17.88 1.33
N PRO A 329 19.56 -17.33 1.06
CA PRO A 329 19.30 -15.92 1.26
C PRO A 329 19.51 -15.56 2.73
N PRO A 330 20.19 -14.42 3.01
CA PRO A 330 20.46 -14.01 4.37
C PRO A 330 19.13 -13.73 5.10
N ALA A 331 19.01 -14.21 6.34
CA ALA A 331 17.82 -14.05 7.18
C ALA A 331 17.69 -12.63 7.75
N VAL A 332 17.76 -11.62 6.87
CA VAL A 332 17.71 -10.20 7.22
C VAL A 332 16.29 -9.70 6.99
N TYR A 333 15.72 -9.06 8.00
CA TYR A 333 14.43 -8.41 7.94
C TYR A 333 14.62 -6.89 8.09
N PHE A 334 13.98 -6.12 7.22
CA PHE A 334 14.04 -4.66 7.21
C PHE A 334 12.82 -3.98 7.84
N SER A 335 12.05 -4.70 8.65
CA SER A 335 10.82 -4.17 9.25
C SER A 335 11.06 -2.96 10.13
N ASP A 336 12.20 -2.95 10.81
CA ASP A 336 12.52 -1.99 11.87
C ASP A 336 13.54 -0.94 11.41
N ASN A 337 14.16 -1.14 10.23
CA ASN A 337 15.18 -0.24 9.71
C ASN A 337 15.07 -0.13 8.18
N LEU A 338 14.13 0.70 7.75
CA LEU A 338 13.90 1.00 6.34
C LEU A 338 15.03 1.83 5.70
N ALA A 339 15.73 2.67 6.47
CA ALA A 339 16.89 3.40 5.97
C ALA A 339 17.97 2.42 5.45
N ARG A 340 18.23 1.37 6.23
CA ARG A 340 19.15 0.30 5.84
C ARG A 340 18.66 -0.48 4.61
N LEU A 341 17.35 -0.64 4.42
CA LEU A 341 16.81 -1.21 3.18
C LEU A 341 17.13 -0.33 1.98
N PHE A 342 16.94 0.99 2.09
CA PHE A 342 17.19 1.93 0.99
C PHE A 342 18.66 1.94 0.57
N GLU A 343 19.58 1.86 1.53
CA GLU A 343 21.01 1.68 1.29
C GLU A 343 21.31 0.33 0.59
N HIS A 344 20.86 -0.77 1.19
CA HIS A 344 21.11 -2.13 0.67
C HIS A 344 20.40 -2.43 -0.65
N TRP A 345 19.42 -1.64 -1.04
CA TRP A 345 18.78 -1.77 -2.35
C TRP A 345 19.75 -1.50 -3.50
N TYR A 346 20.65 -0.52 -3.35
CA TYR A 346 21.63 -0.15 -4.38
C TYR A 346 23.01 -0.75 -4.14
N SER A 347 23.41 -0.88 -2.86
CA SER A 347 24.72 -1.37 -2.46
C SER A 347 24.61 -2.26 -1.23
N SER A 348 24.88 -3.56 -1.36
CA SER A 348 24.72 -4.50 -0.25
C SER A 348 25.86 -5.50 -0.17
N ASP A 349 26.34 -5.70 1.04
CA ASP A 349 27.30 -6.74 1.42
C ASP A 349 26.64 -7.93 2.12
N LEU A 350 25.30 -7.92 2.25
CA LEU A 350 24.56 -8.97 2.95
C LEU A 350 24.64 -10.32 2.23
N LEU A 351 24.69 -10.29 0.90
CA LEU A 351 24.87 -11.45 0.04
C LEU A 351 26.14 -11.25 -0.75
N LYS A 352 27.11 -12.15 -0.60
CA LYS A 352 28.36 -12.13 -1.36
C LYS A 352 28.45 -13.37 -2.24
N ILE A 353 28.68 -13.16 -3.53
CA ILE A 353 28.94 -14.23 -4.50
C ILE A 353 30.32 -13.94 -5.10
N ASN A 354 31.25 -14.89 -4.97
CA ASN A 354 32.64 -14.70 -5.39
C ASN A 354 33.30 -13.44 -4.79
N GLY A 355 32.98 -13.13 -3.53
CA GLY A 355 33.49 -11.94 -2.83
C GLY A 355 32.79 -10.62 -3.18
N LEU A 356 31.94 -10.58 -4.21
CA LEU A 356 31.22 -9.38 -4.62
C LEU A 356 29.87 -9.27 -3.91
N GLY A 357 29.63 -8.12 -3.29
CA GLY A 357 28.36 -7.77 -2.67
C GLY A 357 27.25 -7.59 -3.70
N ILE A 358 26.13 -8.24 -3.46
CA ILE A 358 24.96 -8.24 -4.35
C ILE A 358 23.85 -7.36 -3.76
N PRO A 359 23.50 -6.24 -4.43
CA PRO A 359 22.37 -5.39 -4.03
C PRO A 359 21.03 -6.13 -4.00
N VAL A 360 20.15 -5.76 -3.05
CA VAL A 360 18.86 -6.43 -2.82
C VAL A 360 17.96 -6.42 -4.06
N LYS A 361 18.05 -5.38 -4.90
CA LYS A 361 17.29 -5.29 -6.16
C LYS A 361 17.56 -6.45 -7.14
N HIS A 362 18.74 -7.08 -7.06
CA HIS A 362 19.13 -8.19 -7.94
C HIS A 362 18.79 -9.58 -7.39
N TRP A 363 18.33 -9.67 -6.14
CA TRP A 363 18.02 -10.96 -5.49
C TRP A 363 16.95 -11.76 -6.24
N GLN A 364 15.98 -11.09 -6.86
CA GLN A 364 14.98 -11.77 -7.70
C GLN A 364 15.64 -12.60 -8.80
N VAL A 365 16.63 -12.05 -9.50
CA VAL A 365 17.25 -12.73 -10.66
C VAL A 365 18.13 -13.89 -10.21
N ILE A 366 18.84 -13.72 -9.09
CA ILE A 366 19.73 -14.73 -8.52
C ILE A 366 18.95 -15.92 -7.99
N TYR A 367 17.89 -15.68 -7.23
CA TYR A 367 17.14 -16.75 -6.58
C TYR A 367 16.00 -17.31 -7.44
N ARG A 368 15.57 -16.69 -8.56
CA ARG A 368 14.36 -17.09 -9.33
C ARG A 368 14.23 -18.59 -9.61
N LYS A 369 15.36 -19.30 -9.78
CA LYS A 369 15.45 -20.72 -10.11
C LYS A 369 15.85 -21.62 -8.94
N THR A 370 16.02 -21.07 -7.75
CA THR A 370 16.30 -21.83 -6.53
C THR A 370 15.01 -22.01 -5.71
N GLY A 371 14.96 -23.07 -4.90
CA GLY A 371 13.82 -23.28 -3.99
C GLY A 371 13.65 -22.15 -2.97
N ALA A 372 14.74 -21.45 -2.64
CA ALA A 372 14.75 -20.35 -1.68
C ALA A 372 13.93 -19.13 -2.12
N TRP A 373 13.71 -18.94 -3.43
CA TRP A 373 12.91 -17.83 -3.93
C TRP A 373 11.46 -17.87 -3.46
N ALA A 374 10.89 -19.06 -3.25
CA ALA A 374 9.51 -19.17 -2.76
C ALA A 374 9.31 -18.44 -1.41
N THR A 375 10.31 -18.53 -0.52
CA THR A 375 10.30 -17.87 0.78
C THR A 375 10.59 -16.37 0.65
N LEU A 376 11.56 -16.00 -0.20
CA LEU A 376 12.02 -14.62 -0.33
C LEU A 376 11.06 -13.72 -1.13
N ARG A 377 10.28 -14.28 -2.05
CA ARG A 377 9.47 -13.53 -3.03
C ARG A 377 8.53 -12.52 -2.39
N THR A 378 7.86 -12.89 -1.30
CA THR A 378 6.90 -12.02 -0.61
C THR A 378 7.61 -10.84 0.06
N ALA A 379 8.69 -11.10 0.80
CA ALA A 379 9.47 -10.06 1.45
C ALA A 379 10.09 -9.11 0.41
N TRP A 380 10.69 -9.66 -0.64
CA TRP A 380 11.27 -8.88 -1.72
C TRP A 380 10.24 -8.01 -2.46
N GLY A 381 9.02 -8.53 -2.69
CA GLY A 381 7.93 -7.75 -3.27
C GLY A 381 7.54 -6.54 -2.40
N ASN A 382 7.51 -6.72 -1.08
CA ASN A 382 7.26 -5.64 -0.13
C ASN A 382 8.40 -4.61 -0.13
N TYR A 383 9.65 -5.06 -0.15
CA TYR A 383 10.82 -4.17 -0.24
C TYR A 383 10.80 -3.33 -1.52
N LYS A 384 10.50 -3.96 -2.65
CA LYS A 384 10.36 -3.25 -3.93
C LYS A 384 9.31 -2.15 -3.85
N LEU A 385 8.13 -2.43 -3.30
CA LEU A 385 7.07 -1.43 -3.16
C LEU A 385 7.49 -0.23 -2.32
N LEU A 386 8.25 -0.46 -1.24
CA LEU A 386 8.73 0.61 -0.37
C LEU A 386 9.81 1.45 -1.04
N VAL A 387 10.72 0.80 -1.76
CA VAL A 387 11.77 1.53 -2.49
C VAL A 387 11.17 2.31 -3.67
N ASP A 388 10.27 1.70 -4.43
CA ASP A 388 9.56 2.38 -5.53
C ASP A 388 8.81 3.62 -5.00
N GLU A 389 8.22 3.54 -3.81
CA GLU A 389 7.58 4.68 -3.15
C GLU A 389 8.61 5.72 -2.67
N ARG A 390 9.71 5.31 -2.03
CA ARG A 390 10.78 6.21 -1.59
C ARG A 390 11.40 6.96 -2.77
N GLU A 391 11.59 6.31 -3.91
CA GLU A 391 12.12 6.92 -5.14
C GLU A 391 11.22 8.02 -5.73
N ARG A 392 9.97 8.17 -5.27
CA ARG A 392 9.11 9.31 -5.63
C ARG A 392 9.52 10.61 -4.96
N TYR A 393 10.37 10.52 -3.93
CA TYR A 393 10.87 11.66 -3.18
C TYR A 393 12.34 11.91 -3.54
N PRO A 394 12.78 13.17 -3.64
CA PRO A 394 14.18 13.49 -3.98
C PRO A 394 15.18 12.94 -2.95
N THR A 395 14.83 13.02 -1.66
CA THR A 395 15.67 12.57 -0.55
C THR A 395 14.83 11.93 0.55
N GLU A 396 15.46 11.17 1.44
CA GLU A 396 14.79 10.56 2.59
C GLU A 396 14.22 11.59 3.57
N ALA A 397 14.83 12.77 3.65
CA ALA A 397 14.32 13.88 4.44
C ALA A 397 12.95 14.40 3.94
N HIS A 398 12.59 14.18 2.68
CA HIS A 398 11.25 14.47 2.15
C HIS A 398 10.28 13.30 2.30
N PHE A 399 10.79 12.07 2.31
CA PHE A 399 9.99 10.86 2.50
C PHE A 399 9.42 10.78 3.92
N TRP A 400 10.27 10.97 4.93
CA TRP A 400 9.88 10.76 6.33
C TRP A 400 8.74 11.68 6.82
N PRO A 401 8.71 12.99 6.53
CA PRO A 401 7.59 13.85 6.92
C PRO A 401 6.23 13.35 6.41
N VAL A 402 6.18 12.71 5.24
CA VAL A 402 4.95 12.13 4.69
C VAL A 402 4.58 10.84 5.39
N TYR A 403 5.58 10.04 5.77
CA TYR A 403 5.44 8.73 6.41
C TYR A 403 5.81 8.74 7.90
N SER A 404 5.48 9.83 8.59
CA SER A 404 5.61 9.98 10.03
C SER A 404 4.25 10.29 10.67
N ILE A 405 4.03 9.78 11.88
CA ILE A 405 2.90 10.13 12.73
C ILE A 405 3.49 10.72 14.00
N GLU A 406 3.11 11.95 14.35
CA GLU A 406 3.57 12.62 15.58
C GLU A 406 5.10 12.73 15.71
N GLY A 407 5.80 12.82 14.57
CA GLY A 407 7.27 12.90 14.53
C GLY A 407 7.98 11.55 14.59
N GLU A 408 7.27 10.44 14.85
CA GLU A 408 7.83 9.09 14.75
C GLU A 408 7.66 8.53 13.34
N HIS A 409 8.67 7.84 12.83
CA HIS A 409 8.60 7.19 11.51
C HIS A 409 7.62 6.01 11.54
N MET A 410 6.75 5.91 10.54
CA MET A 410 5.87 4.75 10.39
C MET A 410 6.68 3.46 10.21
N THR A 411 6.23 2.38 10.86
CA THR A 411 6.77 1.03 10.65
C THR A 411 6.53 0.55 9.22
N GLN A 412 7.33 -0.44 8.76
CA GLN A 412 7.16 -1.05 7.44
C GLN A 412 5.70 -1.45 7.14
N THR A 413 5.04 -2.11 8.09
CA THR A 413 3.67 -2.59 7.95
C THR A 413 2.67 -1.45 7.79
N GLN A 414 2.84 -0.36 8.54
CA GLN A 414 1.98 0.83 8.45
C GLN A 414 2.11 1.52 7.08
N ILE A 415 3.34 1.67 6.57
CA ILE A 415 3.58 2.25 5.24
C ILE A 415 2.93 1.38 4.16
N LEU A 416 3.14 0.05 4.21
CA LEU A 416 2.53 -0.87 3.25
C LEU A 416 1.00 -0.85 3.29
N ALA A 417 0.40 -0.76 4.49
CA ALA A 417 -1.04 -0.64 4.66
C ALA A 417 -1.56 0.67 4.04
N ARG A 418 -0.89 1.80 4.32
CA ARG A 418 -1.23 3.10 3.71
C ARG A 418 -1.15 3.06 2.18
N LEU A 419 -0.10 2.45 1.63
CA LEU A 419 0.05 2.26 0.17
C LEU A 419 -1.02 1.34 -0.42
N ALA A 420 -1.42 0.29 0.31
CA ALA A 420 -2.52 -0.58 -0.11
C ALA A 420 -3.85 0.19 -0.16
N THR A 421 -4.16 0.97 0.88
CA THR A 421 -5.34 1.84 0.93
C THR A 421 -5.33 2.85 -0.21
N ALA A 422 -4.23 3.59 -0.40
CA ALA A 422 -4.10 4.57 -1.47
C ALA A 422 -4.33 3.95 -2.86
N ARG A 423 -3.77 2.76 -3.13
CA ARG A 423 -4.02 2.04 -4.39
C ARG A 423 -5.47 1.60 -4.54
N SER A 424 -6.10 1.12 -3.46
CA SER A 424 -7.52 0.74 -3.50
C SER A 424 -8.41 1.94 -3.80
N THR A 425 -8.14 3.08 -3.17
CA THR A 425 -8.86 4.34 -3.43
C THR A 425 -8.65 4.79 -4.88
N GLN A 426 -7.42 4.77 -5.39
CA GLN A 426 -7.16 5.11 -6.79
C GLN A 426 -7.87 4.16 -7.76
N VAL A 427 -7.88 2.85 -7.48
CA VAL A 427 -8.60 1.87 -8.31
C VAL A 427 -10.09 2.15 -8.31
N ALA A 428 -10.68 2.50 -7.17
CA ALA A 428 -12.09 2.88 -7.08
C ALA A 428 -12.37 4.17 -7.87
N GLN A 429 -11.51 5.18 -7.72
CA GLN A 429 -11.62 6.44 -8.46
C GLN A 429 -11.55 6.21 -9.96
N ASP A 430 -10.56 5.47 -10.46
CA ASP A 430 -10.40 5.17 -11.88
C ASP A 430 -11.63 4.45 -12.47
N VAL A 431 -12.26 3.57 -11.69
CA VAL A 431 -13.49 2.87 -12.10
C VAL A 431 -14.65 3.86 -12.18
N GLN A 432 -14.81 4.73 -11.19
CA GLN A 432 -15.83 5.78 -11.20
C GLN A 432 -15.62 6.75 -12.36
N ASP A 433 -14.38 7.14 -12.63
CA ASP A 433 -14.00 8.02 -13.73
C ASP A 433 -14.33 7.38 -15.10
N ALA A 434 -13.94 6.12 -15.29
CA ALA A 434 -14.28 5.36 -16.50
C ALA A 434 -15.81 5.24 -16.67
N MET A 435 -16.52 4.87 -15.60
CA MET A 435 -17.98 4.79 -15.63
C MET A 435 -18.60 6.15 -15.98
N ARG A 436 -18.13 7.24 -15.35
CA ARG A 436 -18.64 8.59 -15.59
C ARG A 436 -18.40 9.05 -17.03
N PHE A 437 -17.22 8.77 -17.60
CA PHE A 437 -16.88 9.18 -18.96
C PHE A 437 -17.74 8.48 -20.03
N PHE A 438 -18.15 7.23 -19.77
CA PHE A 438 -18.97 6.42 -20.68
C PHE A 438 -20.43 6.31 -20.22
N ASP A 439 -20.96 7.32 -19.53
CA ASP A 439 -22.37 7.40 -19.12
C ASP A 439 -22.88 6.14 -18.36
N ASN A 440 -22.06 5.64 -17.44
CA ASN A 440 -22.23 4.40 -16.67
C ASN A 440 -22.35 3.12 -17.52
N ASN A 441 -21.83 3.14 -18.74
CA ASN A 441 -21.86 1.99 -19.65
C ASN A 441 -20.47 1.68 -20.23
N LEU A 442 -19.75 0.74 -19.60
CA LEU A 442 -18.44 0.29 -20.11
C LEU A 442 -18.49 -0.43 -21.47
N SER A 443 -19.68 -0.74 -22.01
CA SER A 443 -19.86 -1.28 -23.37
C SER A 443 -20.24 -0.20 -24.38
N HIS A 444 -20.02 1.09 -24.05
CA HIS A 444 -20.27 2.20 -24.95
C HIS A 444 -19.46 2.04 -26.25
N PRO A 445 -20.01 2.36 -27.44
CA PRO A 445 -19.31 2.22 -28.72
C PRO A 445 -17.99 3.00 -28.77
N ASP A 446 -17.92 4.20 -28.17
CA ASP A 446 -16.69 5.00 -28.05
C ASP A 446 -15.56 4.28 -27.29
N ALA A 447 -15.89 3.31 -26.43
CA ALA A 447 -14.89 2.53 -25.71
C ALA A 447 -14.25 1.44 -26.59
N ASP A 448 -14.69 1.23 -27.84
CA ASP A 448 -14.17 0.24 -28.80
C ASP A 448 -13.90 -1.15 -28.17
N ASN A 449 -14.85 -1.63 -27.37
CA ASN A 449 -14.78 -2.91 -26.68
C ASN A 449 -13.60 -3.05 -25.68
N TYR A 450 -12.90 -1.96 -25.33
CA TYR A 450 -11.68 -1.97 -24.51
C TYR A 450 -11.90 -2.55 -23.10
N PHE A 451 -13.11 -2.38 -22.57
CA PHE A 451 -13.58 -2.92 -21.29
C PHE A 451 -14.42 -4.20 -21.42
N THR A 452 -14.28 -4.95 -22.51
CA THR A 452 -14.97 -6.23 -22.70
C THR A 452 -13.98 -7.37 -22.92
N TYR A 453 -14.45 -8.59 -22.72
CA TYR A 453 -13.72 -9.81 -23.06
C TYR A 453 -14.66 -10.83 -23.71
N LYS A 454 -14.10 -11.74 -24.54
CA LYS A 454 -14.88 -12.80 -25.19
C LYS A 454 -15.02 -14.01 -24.27
N LYS A 455 -16.26 -14.42 -23.98
CA LYS A 455 -16.59 -15.64 -23.24
C LYS A 455 -17.65 -16.43 -24.00
N LYS A 456 -17.29 -17.64 -24.44
CA LYS A 456 -18.16 -18.51 -25.28
C LYS A 456 -18.71 -17.81 -26.53
N GLY A 457 -17.86 -17.04 -27.21
CA GLY A 457 -18.24 -16.29 -28.43
C GLY A 457 -19.06 -15.02 -28.18
N ARG A 458 -19.49 -14.74 -26.95
CA ARG A 458 -20.17 -13.50 -26.58
C ARG A 458 -19.18 -12.52 -25.97
N GLN A 459 -19.35 -11.23 -26.27
CA GLN A 459 -18.63 -10.18 -25.56
C GLN A 459 -19.32 -9.93 -24.21
N VAL A 460 -18.52 -9.85 -23.15
CA VAL A 460 -18.99 -9.63 -21.77
C VAL A 460 -18.19 -8.46 -21.20
N PRO A 461 -18.82 -7.46 -20.57
CA PRO A 461 -18.10 -6.37 -19.92
C PRO A 461 -17.25 -6.88 -18.74
N LEU A 462 -16.12 -6.22 -18.51
CA LEU A 462 -15.28 -6.47 -17.34
C LEU A 462 -16.04 -6.07 -16.07
N SER A 463 -15.94 -6.91 -15.03
CA SER A 463 -16.61 -6.68 -13.74
C SER A 463 -15.64 -6.45 -12.59
N LYS A 464 -14.33 -6.67 -12.77
CA LYS A 464 -13.34 -6.48 -11.70
C LYS A 464 -12.78 -5.07 -11.75
N ASN A 465 -12.89 -4.36 -10.64
CA ASN A 465 -12.41 -2.97 -10.50
C ASN A 465 -10.92 -2.83 -10.86
N THR A 466 -10.07 -3.77 -10.46
CA THR A 466 -8.63 -3.75 -10.80
C THR A 466 -8.34 -3.94 -12.28
N GLU A 467 -9.18 -4.68 -13.01
CA GLU A 467 -9.04 -4.86 -14.45
C GLU A 467 -9.53 -3.63 -15.20
N ILE A 468 -10.66 -3.06 -14.76
CA ILE A 468 -11.25 -1.83 -15.30
C ILE A 468 -10.29 -0.66 -15.09
N SER A 469 -9.78 -0.42 -13.88
CA SER A 469 -8.88 0.72 -13.60
C SER A 469 -7.60 0.67 -14.43
N ARG A 470 -6.98 -0.51 -14.54
CA ARG A 470 -5.81 -0.72 -15.40
C ARG A 470 -6.13 -0.44 -16.88
N LYS A 471 -7.28 -0.91 -17.36
CA LYS A 471 -7.74 -0.66 -18.72
C LYS A 471 -8.03 0.82 -18.95
N TRP A 472 -8.62 1.51 -17.98
CA TRP A 472 -8.88 2.95 -18.05
C TRP A 472 -7.59 3.75 -18.21
N ARG A 473 -6.59 3.53 -17.35
CA ARG A 473 -5.28 4.21 -17.48
C ARG A 473 -4.58 3.89 -18.80
N SER A 474 -4.68 2.65 -19.28
CA SER A 474 -4.10 2.26 -20.57
C SER A 474 -4.83 2.95 -21.73
N LEU A 475 -6.16 3.07 -21.66
CA LEU A 475 -6.96 3.75 -22.67
C LEU A 475 -6.63 5.25 -22.75
N LEU A 476 -6.46 5.91 -21.60
CA LEU A 476 -6.03 7.31 -21.56
C LEU A 476 -4.63 7.50 -22.15
N HIS A 477 -3.72 6.55 -21.91
CA HIS A 477 -2.38 6.59 -22.49
C HIS A 477 -2.37 6.33 -24.00
N ASP A 478 -3.15 5.35 -24.46
CA ASP A 478 -3.14 4.89 -25.85
C ASP A 478 -4.00 5.78 -26.77
N ASN A 479 -4.96 6.53 -26.23
CA ASN A 479 -5.92 7.33 -27.00
C ASN A 479 -5.96 8.78 -26.53
N GLU A 480 -5.20 9.63 -27.23
CA GLU A 480 -5.06 11.07 -26.96
C GLU A 480 -6.41 11.82 -27.05
N ILE A 481 -7.33 11.39 -27.92
CA ILE A 481 -8.65 12.03 -28.06
C ILE A 481 -9.48 11.79 -26.80
N ILE A 482 -9.51 10.55 -26.30
CA ILE A 482 -10.20 10.21 -25.06
C ILE A 482 -9.55 10.92 -23.87
N SER A 483 -8.22 10.95 -23.80
CA SER A 483 -7.50 11.69 -22.75
C SER A 483 -7.85 13.17 -22.74
N THR A 484 -7.79 13.83 -23.90
CA THR A 484 -8.11 15.26 -24.03
C THR A 484 -9.57 15.54 -23.64
N ARG A 485 -10.52 14.69 -24.07
CA ARG A 485 -11.94 14.83 -23.71
C ARG A 485 -12.15 14.63 -22.20
N TRP A 486 -11.45 13.67 -21.59
CA TRP A 486 -11.49 13.46 -20.14
C TRP A 486 -10.94 14.68 -19.39
N ASP A 487 -9.81 15.23 -19.81
CA ASP A 487 -9.22 16.43 -19.21
C ASP A 487 -10.15 17.65 -19.29
N LEU A 488 -10.79 17.86 -20.45
CA LEU A 488 -11.81 18.90 -20.62
C LEU A 488 -13.01 18.68 -19.68
N MET A 489 -13.44 17.44 -19.51
CA MET A 489 -14.54 17.09 -18.61
C MET A 489 -14.17 17.29 -17.13
N CYS A 490 -12.92 17.02 -16.72
CA CYS A 490 -12.42 17.32 -15.38
C CYS A 490 -12.43 18.82 -15.11
N ARG A 491 -11.91 19.63 -16.06
CA ARG A 491 -11.88 21.10 -15.95
C ARG A 491 -13.28 21.71 -15.86
N ALA A 492 -14.21 21.25 -16.69
CA ALA A 492 -15.58 21.78 -16.73
C ALA A 492 -16.38 21.48 -15.45
N ASN A 493 -16.18 20.29 -14.85
CA ASN A 493 -16.94 19.85 -13.69
C ASN A 493 -16.27 20.16 -12.35
N GLN A 494 -15.16 20.93 -12.35
CA GLN A 494 -14.30 21.15 -11.18
C GLN A 494 -13.88 19.84 -10.49
N ILE A 495 -13.82 18.73 -11.24
CA ILE A 495 -13.31 17.48 -10.70
C ILE A 495 -11.79 17.65 -10.66
N PRO A 496 -11.14 17.46 -9.50
CA PRO A 496 -9.69 17.49 -9.47
C PRO A 496 -9.16 16.46 -10.48
N PRO A 497 -8.24 16.84 -11.39
CA PRO A 497 -7.74 15.93 -12.41
C PRO A 497 -7.14 14.70 -11.72
N ALA A 498 -7.41 13.51 -12.29
CA ALA A 498 -6.82 12.27 -11.80
C ALA A 498 -5.30 12.44 -11.78
N GLN A 499 -4.69 12.37 -10.59
CA GLN A 499 -3.25 12.53 -10.46
C GLN A 499 -2.57 11.39 -11.24
N SER A 500 -1.97 11.73 -12.38
CA SER A 500 -1.10 10.82 -13.13
C SER A 500 0.13 10.52 -12.27
N ASN A 501 0.18 9.32 -11.69
CA ASN A 501 1.15 8.89 -10.68
C ASN A 501 2.00 7.67 -11.09
#